data_AF-M1J1D5-F1
#
_entry.id   AF-M1J1D5-F1
#
_cell.length_a   1.000
_cell.length_b   1.000
_cell.length_c   1.000
_cell.angle_alpha   90.00
_cell.angle_beta   90.00
_cell.angle_gamma   90.00
#
_symmetry.space_group_name_H-M   'P 1'
#
loop_
_entity.id
_entity.type
_entity.pdbx_description
1 polymer ?
#
loop_
_entity_poly.entity_id
_entity_poly.type
_entity_poly.pdbx_seq_one_letter_code
_entity_poly.pdbx_strand_id
1 'polypeptide(L)'
;MAVKLTPLEYKVLNILKEDSRRSASSIAKELQVSRATIAKTIKSLRSKNIKFSVEYWEEGELAVFAISKECLKGSKECYKLIDGRSVSIIRGSFDHIQQILEQNKIKNYLLAVDKVDSTKVIKEGLYCDYCGGEIKGTPITLKVRRRIYYTCCNTCKEHLRKKLSTSQV
;
A
#
# COMPACT_ATOMS: atom_id res chain seq x y z
N MET A 1 -0.80 20.77 7.48
CA MET A 1 -1.44 20.82 8.82
C MET A 1 -0.74 19.84 9.73
N ALA A 2 -0.32 20.26 10.93
CA ALA A 2 0.25 19.36 11.93
C ALA A 2 -0.87 18.72 12.75
N VAL A 3 -0.84 17.40 12.91
CA VAL A 3 -1.81 16.66 13.73
C VAL A 3 -1.19 16.37 15.08
N LYS A 4 -1.79 16.88 16.16
CA LYS A 4 -1.35 16.57 17.52
C LYS A 4 -1.83 15.18 17.94
N LEU A 5 -0.90 14.34 18.37
CA LEU A 5 -1.17 13.01 18.90
C LEU A 5 -1.13 13.04 20.42
N THR A 6 -2.04 12.28 21.03
CA THR A 6 -1.95 11.96 22.45
C THR A 6 -0.82 10.96 22.72
N PRO A 7 -0.32 10.86 23.96
CA PRO A 7 0.72 9.89 24.30
C PRO A 7 0.33 8.44 23.96
N LEU A 8 -0.94 8.07 24.15
CA LEU A 8 -1.43 6.73 23.83
C LEU A 8 -1.52 6.50 22.31
N GLU A 9 -1.97 7.49 21.55
CA GLU A 9 -1.98 7.43 20.07
C GLU A 9 -0.57 7.24 19.51
N TYR A 10 0.42 7.96 20.06
CA TYR A 10 1.81 7.83 19.64
C TYR A 10 2.36 6.43 19.93
N LYS A 11 2.12 5.88 21.14
CA LYS A 11 2.54 4.53 21.50
C LYS A 11 1.91 3.46 20.61
N VAL A 12 0.60 3.55 20.37
CA VAL A 12 -0.12 2.61 19.49
C VAL A 12 0.38 2.73 18.04
N LEU A 13 0.66 3.94 17.56
CA LEU A 13 1.21 4.16 16.23
C LEU A 13 2.58 3.50 16.06
N ASN A 14 3.48 3.60 17.06
CA ASN A 14 4.80 2.96 16.98
C ASN A 14 4.69 1.43 16.91
N ILE A 15 3.85 0.81 17.73
CA ILE A 15 3.64 -0.65 17.69
C ILE A 15 3.10 -1.09 16.31
N LEU A 16 2.16 -0.33 15.76
CA LEU A 16 1.59 -0.63 14.43
C LEU A 16 2.54 -0.30 13.27
N LYS A 17 3.52 0.57 13.47
CA LYS A 17 4.59 0.84 12.51
C LYS A 17 5.55 -0.34 12.41
N GLU A 18 5.84 -0.98 13.54
CA GLU A 18 6.70 -2.17 13.59
C GLU A 18 5.99 -3.42 13.04
N ASP A 19 4.74 -3.66 13.44
CA ASP A 19 3.91 -4.71 12.87
C ASP A 19 2.44 -4.27 12.78
N SER A 20 2.03 -3.90 11.57
CA SER A 20 0.67 -3.43 11.29
C SER A 20 -0.43 -4.49 11.47
N ARG A 21 -0.05 -5.77 11.58
CA ARG A 21 -0.98 -6.89 11.79
C ARG A 21 -1.29 -7.13 13.27
N ARG A 22 -0.61 -6.43 14.19
CA ARG A 22 -0.84 -6.55 15.63
C ARG A 22 -2.31 -6.33 15.96
N SER A 23 -2.92 -7.32 16.61
CA SER A 23 -4.33 -7.23 17.01
C SER A 23 -4.53 -6.25 18.16
N ALA A 24 -5.70 -5.60 18.22
CA ALA A 24 -6.04 -4.72 19.33
C ALA A 24 -5.93 -5.41 20.71
N SER A 25 -6.16 -6.72 20.79
CA SER A 25 -6.00 -7.50 22.01
C SER A 25 -4.54 -7.66 22.43
N SER A 26 -3.63 -7.88 21.47
CA SER A 26 -2.20 -8.00 21.72
C SER A 26 -1.61 -6.67 22.20
N ILE A 27 -1.96 -5.58 21.51
CA ILE A 27 -1.51 -4.23 21.87
C ILE A 27 -2.06 -3.82 23.26
N ALA A 28 -3.31 -4.19 23.55
CA ALA A 28 -3.95 -3.92 24.85
C ALA A 28 -3.23 -4.60 26.02
N LYS A 29 -2.82 -5.86 25.85
CA LYS A 29 -2.03 -6.60 26.85
C LYS A 29 -0.68 -5.93 27.08
N GLU A 30 0.02 -5.56 26.01
CA GLU A 30 1.34 -4.93 26.09
C GLU A 30 1.28 -3.55 26.77
N LEU A 31 0.31 -2.72 26.39
CA LEU A 31 0.15 -1.38 26.94
C LEU A 31 -0.67 -1.33 28.25
N GLN A 32 -1.08 -2.49 28.78
CA GLN A 32 -1.89 -2.62 30.01
C GLN A 32 -3.14 -1.74 30.02
N VAL A 33 -3.86 -1.70 28.89
CA VAL A 33 -5.11 -0.94 28.74
C VAL A 33 -6.21 -1.83 28.17
N SER A 34 -7.47 -1.37 28.24
CA SER A 34 -8.57 -2.16 27.69
C SER A 34 -8.46 -2.29 26.16
N ARG A 35 -8.87 -3.44 25.63
CA ARG A 35 -9.01 -3.66 24.17
C ARG A 35 -9.89 -2.60 23.52
N ALA A 36 -10.95 -2.16 24.21
CA ALA A 36 -11.85 -1.12 23.74
C ALA A 36 -11.14 0.24 23.61
N THR A 37 -10.23 0.57 24.53
CA THR A 37 -9.39 1.77 24.47
C THR A 37 -8.49 1.71 23.24
N ILE A 38 -7.77 0.60 23.01
CA ILE A 38 -6.92 0.45 21.82
C ILE A 38 -7.74 0.56 20.52
N ALA A 39 -8.90 -0.10 20.45
CA ALA A 39 -9.77 -0.01 19.28
C ALA A 39 -10.21 1.43 19.00
N LYS A 40 -10.57 2.20 20.04
CA LYS A 40 -10.87 3.63 19.93
C LYS A 40 -9.64 4.43 19.47
N THR A 41 -8.46 4.15 20.01
CA THR A 41 -7.21 4.83 19.63
C THR A 41 -6.85 4.58 18.16
N ILE A 42 -6.93 3.33 17.68
CA ILE A 42 -6.71 3.00 16.26
C ILE A 42 -7.73 3.72 15.36
N LYS A 43 -9.00 3.77 15.78
CA LYS A 43 -10.04 4.52 15.06
C LYS A 43 -9.72 6.02 15.02
N SER A 44 -9.26 6.60 16.13
CA SER A 44 -8.84 8.01 16.21
C SER A 44 -7.69 8.31 15.23
N LEU A 45 -6.63 7.51 15.25
CA LEU A 45 -5.50 7.63 14.33
C LEU A 45 -5.95 7.56 12.85
N ARG A 46 -6.87 6.66 12.51
CA ARG A 46 -7.45 6.58 11.15
C ARG A 46 -8.28 7.81 10.78
N SER A 47 -9.10 8.33 11.71
CA SER A 47 -9.87 9.56 11.47
C SER A 47 -8.99 10.80 11.27
N LYS A 48 -7.77 10.76 11.81
CA LYS A 48 -6.70 11.75 11.58
C LYS A 48 -5.91 11.50 10.27
N ASN A 49 -6.38 10.57 9.43
CA ASN A 49 -5.79 10.18 8.14
C ASN A 49 -4.38 9.55 8.22
N ILE A 50 -4.05 8.90 9.35
CA ILE A 50 -2.77 8.21 9.57
C ILE A 50 -2.85 6.76 9.06
N LYS A 51 -1.87 6.34 8.25
CA LYS A 51 -1.77 4.99 7.65
C LYS A 51 -0.71 4.16 8.39
N PHE A 52 -0.95 2.85 8.50
CA PHE A 52 -0.08 1.88 9.20
C PHE A 52 0.41 0.79 8.24
N SER A 53 0.96 1.17 7.08
CA SER A 53 1.31 0.19 6.04
C SER A 53 2.57 -0.61 6.38
N VAL A 54 2.57 -1.90 6.01
CA VAL A 54 3.80 -2.71 5.90
C VAL A 54 4.69 -2.09 4.83
N GLU A 55 5.93 -1.78 5.19
CA GLU A 55 6.95 -1.37 4.22
C GLU A 55 7.65 -2.62 3.69
N TYR A 56 7.21 -3.11 2.53
CA TYR A 56 7.91 -4.15 1.77
C TYR A 56 8.43 -3.57 0.46
N TRP A 57 9.46 -4.21 -0.10
CA TRP A 57 10.01 -3.87 -1.41
C TRP A 57 9.75 -5.04 -2.35
N GLU A 58 9.05 -4.81 -3.47
CA GLU A 58 8.86 -5.88 -4.46
C GLU A 58 10.16 -6.10 -5.26
N GLU A 59 10.48 -7.35 -5.57
CA GLU A 59 11.63 -7.64 -6.43
C GLU A 59 11.44 -6.96 -7.80
N GLY A 60 12.46 -6.18 -8.22
CA GLY A 60 12.40 -5.38 -9.45
C GLY A 60 11.66 -4.03 -9.31
N GLU A 61 11.11 -3.70 -8.14
CA GLU A 61 10.62 -2.35 -7.86
C GLU A 61 11.80 -1.39 -7.74
N LEU A 62 11.61 -0.19 -8.28
CA LEU A 62 12.55 0.92 -8.21
C LEU A 62 11.93 2.03 -7.37
N ALA A 63 12.74 2.81 -6.66
CA ALA A 63 12.31 4.10 -6.12
C ALA A 63 13.08 5.25 -6.73
N VAL A 64 12.36 6.30 -7.09
CA VAL A 64 12.94 7.55 -7.55
C VAL A 64 12.67 8.67 -6.58
N PHE A 65 13.74 9.36 -6.19
CA PHE A 65 13.73 10.60 -5.46
C PHE A 65 13.88 11.74 -6.48
N ALA A 66 12.76 12.26 -6.96
CA ALA A 66 12.73 13.29 -8.00
C ALA A 66 12.68 14.69 -7.37
N ILE A 67 13.57 15.58 -7.81
CA ILE A 67 13.60 16.97 -7.38
C ILE A 67 12.93 17.86 -8.43
N SER A 68 11.90 18.60 -8.00
CA SER A 68 11.07 19.45 -8.85
C SER A 68 10.65 20.72 -8.12
N LYS A 69 10.07 21.70 -8.83
CA LYS A 69 9.53 22.92 -8.19
C LYS A 69 8.33 22.62 -7.29
N GLU A 70 7.53 21.62 -7.65
CA GLU A 70 6.31 21.22 -6.96
C GLU A 70 6.25 19.70 -6.81
N CYS A 71 5.36 19.19 -5.96
CA CYS A 71 5.17 17.75 -5.80
C CYS A 71 4.66 17.10 -7.09
N LEU A 72 5.26 15.97 -7.47
CA LEU A 72 4.85 15.23 -8.65
C LEU A 72 3.55 14.46 -8.37
N LYS A 73 2.62 14.50 -9.33
CA LYS A 73 1.38 13.72 -9.24
C LYS A 73 1.74 12.23 -9.25
N GLY A 74 1.20 11.48 -8.30
CA GLY A 74 1.46 10.05 -8.15
C GLY A 74 2.56 9.70 -7.14
N SER A 75 3.30 10.67 -6.60
CA SER A 75 4.25 10.40 -5.51
C SER A 75 3.49 10.00 -4.23
N LYS A 76 3.89 8.89 -3.59
CA LYS A 76 3.32 8.49 -2.29
C LYS A 76 3.78 9.41 -1.17
N GLU A 77 4.98 9.96 -1.29
CA GLU A 77 5.62 10.84 -0.32
C GLU A 77 6.21 12.05 -1.05
N CYS A 78 6.07 13.24 -0.49
CA CYS A 78 6.66 14.47 -1.04
C CYS A 78 7.05 15.42 0.09
N TYR A 79 8.24 15.99 0.02
CA TYR A 79 8.81 16.87 1.03
C TYR A 79 9.32 18.16 0.41
N LYS A 80 9.10 19.29 1.09
CA LYS A 80 9.63 20.59 0.68
C LYS A 80 11.07 20.73 1.17
N LEU A 81 11.96 21.14 0.28
CA LEU A 81 13.36 21.45 0.57
C LEU A 81 13.50 22.90 1.05
N ILE A 82 14.61 23.18 1.74
CA ILE A 82 14.91 24.51 2.31
C ILE A 82 15.02 25.61 1.24
N ASP A 83 15.36 25.24 0.02
CA ASP A 83 15.48 26.15 -1.13
C ASP A 83 14.15 26.37 -1.88
N GLY A 84 13.05 25.86 -1.32
CA GLY A 84 11.71 26.00 -1.87
C GLY A 84 11.33 24.98 -2.92
N ARG A 85 12.25 24.11 -3.37
CA ARG A 85 11.93 22.96 -4.24
C ARG A 85 11.24 21.85 -3.45
N SER A 86 10.83 20.80 -4.13
CA SER A 86 10.25 19.59 -3.55
C SER A 86 11.03 18.36 -3.98
N VAL A 87 11.16 17.38 -3.07
CA VAL A 87 11.57 16.02 -3.40
C VAL A 87 10.36 15.11 -3.32
N SER A 88 10.07 14.40 -4.40
CA SER A 88 8.97 13.45 -4.54
C SER A 88 9.53 12.04 -4.57
N ILE A 89 8.97 11.13 -3.77
CA ILE A 89 9.33 9.70 -3.77
C ILE A 89 8.28 8.95 -4.58
N ILE A 90 8.73 8.35 -5.68
CA ILE A 90 7.93 7.53 -6.59
C ILE A 90 8.45 6.10 -6.49
N ARG A 91 7.56 5.12 -6.41
CA ARG A 91 7.93 3.70 -6.44
C ARG A 91 7.16 2.99 -7.55
N GLY A 92 7.80 2.06 -8.24
CA GLY A 92 7.14 1.26 -9.29
C GLY A 92 8.12 0.52 -10.19
N SER A 93 7.61 -0.02 -11.29
CA SER A 93 8.42 -0.62 -12.33
C SER A 93 9.22 0.43 -13.11
N PHE A 94 10.24 -0.03 -13.84
CA PHE A 94 11.03 0.82 -14.74
C PHE A 94 10.16 1.63 -15.71
N ASP A 95 9.26 0.97 -16.45
CA ASP A 95 8.39 1.64 -17.43
C ASP A 95 7.53 2.73 -16.79
N HIS A 96 6.97 2.46 -15.61
CA HIS A 96 6.13 3.42 -14.90
C HIS A 96 6.95 4.64 -14.44
N ILE A 97 8.14 4.40 -13.91
CA ILE A 97 9.06 5.47 -13.50
C ILE A 97 9.51 6.30 -14.69
N GLN A 98 9.92 5.65 -15.78
CA GLN A 98 10.35 6.32 -17.00
C GLN A 98 9.24 7.25 -17.52
N GLN A 99 8.00 6.74 -17.60
CA GLN A 99 6.84 7.52 -18.01
C GLN A 99 6.65 8.77 -17.13
N ILE A 100 6.74 8.64 -15.81
CA ILE A 100 6.57 9.79 -14.89
C ILE A 100 7.69 10.82 -15.08
N LEU A 101 8.94 10.37 -15.21
CA LEU A 101 10.09 11.26 -15.37
C LEU A 101 10.02 12.04 -16.69
N GLU A 102 9.66 11.37 -17.79
CA GLU A 102 9.51 11.98 -19.11
C GLU A 102 8.36 12.98 -19.16
N GLN A 103 7.17 12.58 -18.70
CA GLN A 103 5.97 13.43 -18.70
C GLN A 103 6.17 14.74 -17.92
N ASN A 104 6.93 14.68 -16.83
CA ASN A 104 7.21 15.83 -15.98
C ASN A 104 8.56 16.51 -16.28
N LYS A 105 9.29 16.06 -17.32
CA LYS A 105 10.60 16.59 -17.75
C LYS A 105 11.60 16.69 -16.60
N ILE A 106 11.64 15.67 -15.75
CA ILE A 106 12.48 15.65 -14.55
C ILE A 106 13.90 15.26 -14.93
N LYS A 107 14.86 16.15 -14.62
CA LYS A 107 16.29 15.94 -14.89
C LYS A 107 17.10 15.60 -13.65
N ASN A 108 16.65 16.06 -12.48
CA ASN A 108 17.34 15.88 -11.22
C ASN A 108 16.62 14.83 -10.39
N TYR A 109 17.17 13.62 -10.36
CA TYR A 109 16.62 12.54 -9.58
C TYR A 109 17.71 11.56 -9.13
N LEU A 110 17.43 10.84 -8.04
CA LEU A 110 18.22 9.69 -7.61
C LEU A 110 17.37 8.43 -7.77
N LEU A 111 17.95 7.39 -8.35
CA LEU A 111 17.32 6.09 -8.53
C LEU A 111 17.88 5.11 -7.50
N ALA A 112 17.01 4.62 -6.64
CA ALA A 112 17.29 3.50 -5.76
C ALA A 112 16.79 2.21 -6.42
N VAL A 113 17.71 1.26 -6.62
CA VAL A 113 17.44 -0.07 -7.18
C VAL A 113 17.16 -1.11 -6.08
N ASP A 114 17.36 -0.73 -4.82
CA ASP A 114 17.14 -1.58 -3.66
C ASP A 114 16.83 -0.74 -2.42
N LYS A 115 16.27 -1.37 -1.39
CA LYS A 115 16.02 -0.77 -0.08
C LYS A 115 16.66 -1.62 1.02
N VAL A 116 17.65 -1.01 1.68
CA VAL A 116 18.32 -1.59 2.85
C VAL A 116 17.31 -1.82 3.98
N ASP A 117 17.49 -2.91 4.73
CA ASP A 117 16.66 -3.31 5.87
C ASP A 117 15.16 -3.46 5.55
N SER A 118 14.84 -3.82 4.31
CA SER A 118 13.46 -4.13 3.91
C SER A 118 13.28 -5.61 3.59
N THR A 119 12.08 -6.12 3.90
CA THR A 119 11.68 -7.45 3.45
C THR A 119 11.43 -7.39 1.95
N LYS A 120 12.32 -8.04 1.16
CA LYS A 120 12.06 -8.30 -0.25
C LYS A 120 10.93 -9.31 -0.36
N VAL A 121 9.88 -8.93 -1.08
CA VAL A 121 8.75 -9.80 -1.34
C VAL A 121 8.78 -10.17 -2.81
N ILE A 122 8.93 -11.47 -3.06
CA ILE A 122 8.72 -12.04 -4.37
C ILE A 122 7.22 -12.26 -4.48
N LYS A 123 6.59 -11.63 -5.47
CA LYS A 123 5.18 -11.85 -5.74
C LYS A 123 5.04 -13.24 -6.36
N GLU A 124 4.57 -14.22 -5.60
CA GLU A 124 4.08 -15.48 -6.19
C GLU A 124 3.03 -15.13 -7.25
N GLY A 125 3.07 -15.85 -8.37
CA GLY A 125 2.13 -15.65 -9.48
C GLY A 125 0.71 -15.59 -8.95
N LEU A 126 -0.03 -14.55 -9.33
CA LEU A 126 -1.45 -14.46 -9.01
C LEU A 126 -2.21 -15.26 -10.06
N TYR A 127 -3.02 -16.24 -9.67
CA TYR A 127 -3.74 -17.09 -10.63
C TYR A 127 -5.22 -16.74 -10.71
N CYS A 128 -5.81 -16.95 -11.88
CA CYS A 128 -7.24 -16.73 -12.12
C CYS A 128 -8.07 -17.79 -11.39
N ASP A 129 -9.00 -17.35 -10.54
CA ASP A 129 -9.91 -18.23 -9.78
C ASP A 129 -10.89 -19.03 -10.66
N TYR A 130 -10.97 -18.71 -11.96
CA TYR A 130 -11.80 -19.43 -12.92
C TYR A 130 -11.01 -20.43 -13.76
N CYS A 131 -9.97 -19.97 -14.48
CA CYS A 131 -9.24 -20.79 -15.45
C CYS A 131 -7.89 -21.32 -14.97
N GLY A 132 -7.42 -20.90 -13.79
CA GLY A 132 -6.11 -21.28 -13.24
C GLY A 132 -4.90 -20.65 -13.94
N GLY A 133 -5.09 -19.83 -14.98
CA GLY A 133 -4.00 -19.15 -15.68
C GLY A 133 -3.37 -18.05 -14.83
N GLU A 134 -2.06 -17.84 -14.99
CA GLU A 134 -1.31 -16.77 -14.33
C GLU A 134 -1.77 -15.38 -14.82
N ILE A 135 -1.98 -14.46 -13.88
CA ILE A 135 -2.39 -13.07 -14.09
C ILE A 135 -1.12 -12.21 -14.13
N LYS A 136 -0.66 -11.89 -15.35
CA LYS A 136 0.53 -11.04 -15.58
C LYS A 136 0.31 -9.53 -15.37
N GLY A 137 -0.88 -9.11 -14.92
CA GLY A 137 -1.26 -7.70 -14.77
C GLY A 137 -2.20 -7.45 -13.61
N THR A 138 -2.91 -6.32 -13.62
CA THR A 138 -3.89 -6.02 -12.57
C THR A 138 -5.10 -6.94 -12.71
N PRO A 139 -5.46 -7.72 -11.66
CA PRO A 139 -6.58 -8.64 -11.75
C PRO A 139 -7.92 -7.91 -11.81
N ILE A 140 -8.86 -8.47 -12.58
CA ILE A 140 -10.25 -8.03 -12.52
C ILE A 140 -10.90 -8.67 -11.28
N THR A 141 -11.33 -7.83 -10.33
CA THR A 141 -11.92 -8.28 -9.07
C THR A 141 -13.42 -8.50 -9.18
N LEU A 142 -13.89 -9.65 -8.67
CA LEU A 142 -15.31 -9.98 -8.48
C LEU A 142 -15.58 -10.18 -6.99
N LYS A 143 -16.50 -9.42 -6.41
CA LYS A 143 -16.91 -9.57 -5.01
C LYS A 143 -18.23 -10.32 -4.93
N VAL A 144 -18.25 -11.48 -4.26
CA VAL A 144 -19.47 -12.26 -4.00
C VAL A 144 -19.58 -12.53 -2.50
N ARG A 145 -20.66 -12.04 -1.88
CA ARG A 145 -20.86 -12.06 -0.42
C ARG A 145 -19.65 -11.46 0.33
N ARG A 146 -18.93 -12.28 1.11
CA ARG A 146 -17.73 -11.90 1.90
C ARG A 146 -16.41 -12.33 1.23
N ARG A 147 -16.43 -12.93 0.03
CA ARG A 147 -15.23 -13.37 -0.69
C ARG A 147 -14.95 -12.46 -1.90
N ILE A 148 -13.67 -12.25 -2.17
CA ILE A 148 -13.15 -11.56 -3.35
C ILE A 148 -12.47 -12.62 -4.22
N TYR A 149 -12.76 -12.58 -5.51
CA TYR A 149 -12.16 -13.44 -6.53
C TYR A 149 -11.40 -12.57 -7.54
N TYR A 150 -10.29 -13.09 -8.04
CA TYR A 150 -9.42 -12.49 -9.04
C TYR A 150 -9.54 -13.24 -10.37
N THR A 151 -9.72 -12.50 -11.46
CA THR A 151 -9.86 -13.07 -12.80
C THR A 151 -8.92 -12.39 -13.78
N CYS A 152 -8.38 -13.16 -14.73
CA CYS A 152 -7.44 -12.66 -15.74
C CYS A 152 -8.13 -11.87 -16.87
N CYS A 153 -9.42 -12.06 -17.11
CA CYS A 153 -10.18 -11.39 -18.17
C CYS A 153 -11.68 -11.27 -17.84
N ASN A 154 -12.40 -10.39 -18.56
CA ASN A 154 -13.84 -10.18 -18.39
C ASN A 154 -14.65 -11.46 -18.63
N THR A 155 -14.23 -12.32 -19.56
CA THR A 155 -14.88 -13.60 -19.80
C THR A 155 -14.81 -14.50 -18.57
N CYS A 156 -13.62 -14.64 -17.96
CA CYS A 156 -13.46 -15.42 -16.73
C CYS A 156 -14.34 -14.87 -15.60
N LYS A 157 -14.46 -13.55 -15.48
CA LYS A 157 -15.33 -12.89 -14.50
C LYS A 157 -16.80 -13.28 -14.67
N GLU A 158 -17.34 -13.17 -15.88
CA GLU A 158 -18.76 -13.45 -16.16
C GLU A 158 -19.09 -14.93 -15.94
N HIS A 159 -18.23 -15.83 -16.40
CA HIS A 159 -18.42 -17.27 -16.20
C HIS A 159 -18.31 -17.66 -14.72
N LEU A 160 -17.34 -17.12 -14.00
CA LEU A 160 -17.19 -17.35 -12.56
C LEU A 160 -18.42 -16.84 -11.79
N ARG A 161 -18.93 -15.67 -12.16
CA ARG A 161 -20.15 -15.10 -11.55
C ARG A 161 -21.35 -16.03 -11.73
N LYS A 162 -21.55 -16.56 -12.94
CA LYS A 162 -22.60 -17.54 -13.23
C LYS A 162 -22.43 -18.82 -12.40
N LYS A 163 -21.23 -19.41 -12.40
CA LYS A 163 -20.91 -20.61 -11.61
C LYS A 163 -21.23 -20.44 -10.13
N LEU A 164 -20.81 -19.32 -9.55
CA LEU A 164 -21.04 -19.00 -8.13
C LEU A 164 -22.51 -18.65 -7.80
N SER A 165 -23.30 -18.23 -8.79
CA SER A 165 -24.75 -18.04 -8.63
C SER A 165 -25.55 -19.33 -8.69
N THR A 166 -25.06 -20.36 -9.41
CA THR A 166 -25.77 -21.64 -9.58
C THR A 166 -25.54 -22.63 -8.43
N SER A 167 -24.45 -22.50 -7.65
CA SER A 167 -24.19 -23.32 -6.45
C SER A 167 -25.06 -22.96 -5.23
N GLN A 168 -26.30 -22.50 -5.45
CA GLN A 168 -27.30 -22.17 -4.42
C GLN A 168 -28.45 -23.19 -4.35
N VAL A 169 -28.23 -24.42 -4.80
CA VAL A 169 -29.10 -25.58 -4.52
C VAL A 169 -28.33 -26.56 -3.66
#